data_AF-A0A2W0C319-F1
#
_entry.id   AF-A0A2W0C319-F1
#
_cell.length_a   1.000
_cell.length_b   1.000
_cell.length_c   1.000
_cell.angle_alpha   90.00
_cell.angle_beta   90.00
_cell.angle_gamma   90.00
#
_symmetry.space_group_name_H-M   'P 1'
#
loop_
_entity.id
_entity.type
_entity.pdbx_description
1 polymer ?
#
loop_
_entity_poly.entity_id
_entity_poly.type
_entity_poly.pdbx_seq_one_letter_code
_entity_poly.pdbx_strand_id
1 'polypeptide(L)'
;MIQPTETLLEWFHSGRPLDLGVLQSYCRVIARYGDREDAAVLLQLYLEHPEDYRYVLLLEVVMRCGDMELARQLHQCSFDKGMLKEGVPGDVLHVLAYIGYPLSTEYLVDCVMTDDWYLSKDACLALLHMPCEDQHRRLIDKFEQVYGNAIFPEILPALCAKWAPADKMVPRLLAWGEQASVDCNGGLVWGIAMYGTSQKEQLRNVLWNPNWELCANGTGSHWWAYMAMPMVGLTFSDLIRDLKDEEGLAAFTDKASSVQTSQAGLTRSVAAEHRFHVFHDLLQLKLESVSHPLRYVKESQESMLNLYHQLFSWSTPHVDDSILGVIARALGMDHVLVERYNQLRSRMELYVSHEIELDALC
;
A
#
# COMPACT_ATOMS: atom_id res chain seq x y z
N MET A 1 -12.45 -9.86 -23.93
CA MET A 1 -13.26 -9.80 -22.68
C MET A 1 -13.31 -11.16 -21.96
N ILE A 2 -13.09 -11.18 -20.65
CA ILE A 2 -13.06 -12.39 -19.81
C ILE A 2 -14.37 -12.63 -19.06
N GLN A 3 -14.64 -13.89 -18.67
CA GLN A 3 -15.87 -14.28 -17.95
C GLN A 3 -16.16 -13.46 -16.66
N PRO A 4 -15.15 -13.10 -15.82
CA PRO A 4 -15.38 -12.21 -14.69
C PRO A 4 -16.02 -10.86 -15.06
N THR A 5 -15.62 -10.27 -16.19
CA THR A 5 -16.19 -8.99 -16.68
C THR A 5 -17.64 -9.16 -17.09
N GLU A 6 -17.96 -10.21 -17.85
CA GLU A 6 -19.35 -10.52 -18.25
C GLU A 6 -20.25 -10.70 -17.03
N THR A 7 -19.78 -11.47 -16.05
CA THR A 7 -20.52 -11.71 -14.81
C THR A 7 -20.75 -10.40 -14.05
N LEU A 8 -19.72 -9.55 -13.96
CA LEU A 8 -19.84 -8.28 -13.27
C LEU A 8 -20.89 -7.37 -13.95
N LEU A 9 -20.91 -7.31 -15.28
CA LEU A 9 -21.89 -6.52 -16.04
C LEU A 9 -23.32 -7.02 -15.82
N GLU A 10 -23.56 -8.33 -15.90
CA GLU A 10 -24.88 -8.91 -15.61
C GLU A 10 -25.37 -8.52 -14.21
N TRP A 11 -24.46 -8.49 -13.23
CA TRP A 11 -24.79 -8.09 -11.87
C TRP A 11 -25.20 -6.63 -11.75
N PHE A 12 -24.45 -5.70 -12.36
CA PHE A 12 -24.82 -4.28 -12.37
C PHE A 12 -26.18 -4.07 -13.05
N HIS A 13 -26.45 -4.76 -14.17
CA HIS A 13 -27.75 -4.69 -14.84
C HIS A 13 -28.90 -5.33 -14.06
N SER A 14 -28.61 -6.33 -13.22
CA SER A 14 -29.64 -7.02 -12.43
C SER A 14 -30.20 -6.18 -11.27
N GLY A 15 -29.54 -5.08 -10.91
CA GLY A 15 -29.92 -4.22 -9.78
C GLY A 15 -29.79 -4.89 -8.41
N ARG A 16 -29.15 -6.06 -8.33
CA ARG A 16 -28.93 -6.76 -7.05
C ARG A 16 -27.86 -6.04 -6.24
N PRO A 17 -28.02 -5.91 -4.92
CA PRO A 17 -26.97 -5.37 -4.07
C PRO A 17 -25.73 -6.27 -4.16
N LEU A 18 -24.59 -5.67 -4.51
CA LEU A 18 -23.30 -6.33 -4.58
C LEU A 18 -22.45 -5.86 -3.40
N ASP A 19 -21.87 -6.80 -2.68
CA ASP A 19 -20.90 -6.51 -1.63
C ASP A 19 -19.64 -5.87 -2.21
N LEU A 20 -19.13 -4.81 -1.56
CA LEU A 20 -17.98 -4.05 -2.06
C LEU A 20 -16.71 -4.91 -2.14
N GLY A 21 -16.51 -5.85 -1.20
CA GLY A 21 -15.36 -6.74 -1.22
C GLY A 21 -15.42 -7.72 -2.39
N VAL A 22 -16.62 -8.19 -2.74
CA VAL A 22 -16.83 -9.02 -3.94
C VAL A 22 -16.56 -8.21 -5.21
N LEU A 23 -17.12 -7.00 -5.33
CA LEU A 23 -16.86 -6.10 -6.46
C LEU A 23 -15.35 -5.84 -6.64
N GLN A 24 -14.67 -5.49 -5.56
CA GLN A 24 -13.23 -5.24 -5.59
C GLN A 24 -12.45 -6.50 -6.00
N SER A 25 -12.88 -7.69 -5.58
CA SER A 25 -12.27 -8.96 -6.01
C SER A 25 -12.41 -9.18 -7.53
N TYR A 26 -13.58 -8.89 -8.12
CA TYR A 26 -13.77 -8.91 -9.57
C TYR A 26 -12.84 -7.90 -10.25
N CYS A 27 -12.80 -6.65 -9.79
CA CYS A 27 -11.92 -5.62 -10.36
C CYS A 27 -10.45 -6.05 -10.34
N ARG A 28 -9.95 -6.62 -9.23
CA ARG A 28 -8.56 -7.09 -9.12
C ARG A 28 -8.24 -8.22 -10.10
N VAL A 29 -9.15 -9.19 -10.24
CA VAL A 29 -8.99 -10.30 -11.20
C VAL A 29 -8.97 -9.77 -12.63
N ILE A 30 -9.91 -8.88 -12.98
CA ILE A 30 -9.99 -8.30 -14.33
C ILE A 30 -8.79 -7.40 -14.61
N ALA A 31 -8.34 -6.59 -13.66
CA ALA A 31 -7.16 -5.76 -13.80
C ALA A 31 -5.87 -6.57 -14.02
N ARG A 32 -5.84 -7.83 -13.54
CA ARG A 32 -4.68 -8.72 -13.67
C ARG A 32 -4.69 -9.56 -14.95
N TYR A 33 -5.85 -10.04 -15.37
CA TYR A 33 -5.98 -11.01 -16.47
C TYR A 33 -6.80 -10.52 -17.66
N GLY A 34 -7.50 -9.41 -17.51
CA GLY A 34 -8.30 -8.80 -18.55
C GLY A 34 -7.47 -8.00 -19.54
N ASP A 35 -8.17 -7.47 -20.53
CA ASP A 35 -7.61 -6.75 -21.66
C ASP A 35 -8.26 -5.38 -21.86
N ARG A 36 -7.91 -4.74 -22.97
CA ARG A 36 -8.41 -3.43 -23.36
C ARG A 36 -9.92 -3.41 -23.59
N GLU A 37 -10.54 -4.51 -24.02
CA GLU A 37 -12.00 -4.61 -24.17
C GLU A 37 -12.68 -4.64 -22.81
N ASP A 38 -12.12 -5.37 -21.84
CA ASP A 38 -12.62 -5.40 -20.47
C ASP A 38 -12.63 -3.97 -19.87
N ALA A 39 -11.52 -3.24 -20.02
CA ALA A 39 -11.43 -1.84 -19.59
C ALA A 39 -12.43 -0.92 -20.30
N ALA A 40 -12.63 -1.10 -21.61
CA ALA A 40 -13.52 -0.23 -22.39
C ALA A 40 -14.98 -0.34 -21.91
N VAL A 41 -15.43 -1.56 -21.62
CA VAL A 41 -16.81 -1.81 -21.17
C VAL A 41 -17.01 -1.32 -19.74
N LEU A 42 -16.05 -1.57 -18.84
CA LEU A 42 -16.13 -1.07 -17.47
C LEU A 42 -16.00 0.47 -17.39
N LEU A 43 -15.29 1.09 -18.33
CA LEU A 43 -15.29 2.56 -18.46
C LEU A 43 -16.69 3.08 -18.80
N GLN A 44 -17.42 2.44 -19.72
CA GLN A 44 -18.79 2.87 -20.03
C GLN A 44 -19.68 2.81 -18.81
N LEU A 45 -19.59 1.71 -18.07
CA LEU A 45 -20.35 1.52 -16.84
C LEU A 45 -20.02 2.61 -15.80
N TYR A 46 -18.73 2.93 -15.59
CA TYR A 46 -18.32 4.04 -14.73
C TYR A 46 -18.93 5.38 -15.15
N LEU A 47 -18.94 5.67 -16.45
CA LEU A 47 -19.43 6.95 -16.97
C LEU A 47 -20.94 7.16 -16.78
N GLU A 48 -21.71 6.11 -16.47
CA GLU A 48 -23.13 6.23 -16.13
C GLU A 48 -23.35 6.86 -14.74
N HIS A 49 -22.44 6.58 -13.79
CA HIS A 49 -22.54 6.99 -12.38
C HIS A 49 -21.17 7.37 -11.79
N PRO A 50 -20.50 8.41 -12.30
CA PRO A 50 -19.12 8.75 -11.93
C PRO A 50 -18.95 9.13 -10.45
N GLU A 51 -20.00 9.62 -9.79
CA GLU A 51 -20.00 10.02 -8.38
C GLU A 51 -20.19 8.85 -7.39
N ASP A 52 -20.61 7.67 -7.86
CA ASP A 52 -20.87 6.52 -7.00
C ASP A 52 -19.59 5.72 -6.77
N TYR A 53 -19.17 5.61 -5.50
CA TYR A 53 -17.95 4.90 -5.10
C TYR A 53 -17.83 3.47 -5.67
N ARG A 54 -18.95 2.76 -5.86
CA ARG A 54 -18.93 1.41 -6.47
C ARG A 54 -18.40 1.45 -7.90
N TYR A 55 -18.77 2.48 -8.64
CA TYR A 55 -18.34 2.67 -10.02
C TYR A 55 -16.90 3.19 -10.09
N VAL A 56 -16.46 3.96 -9.09
CA VAL A 56 -15.05 4.37 -8.97
C VAL A 56 -14.10 3.17 -8.89
N LEU A 57 -14.50 2.08 -8.22
CA LEU A 57 -13.70 0.84 -8.16
C LEU A 57 -13.42 0.22 -9.55
N LEU A 58 -14.24 0.51 -10.55
CA LEU A 58 -14.04 0.04 -11.93
C LEU A 58 -12.85 0.72 -12.60
N LEU A 59 -12.46 1.91 -12.12
CA LEU A 59 -11.32 2.65 -12.65
C LEU A 59 -9.99 1.92 -12.44
N GLU A 60 -9.89 1.00 -11.48
CA GLU A 60 -8.70 0.15 -11.33
C GLU A 60 -8.45 -0.66 -12.62
N VAL A 61 -9.50 -1.24 -13.22
CA VAL A 61 -9.37 -1.99 -14.47
C VAL A 61 -9.01 -1.06 -15.62
N VAL A 62 -9.66 0.11 -15.70
CA VAL A 62 -9.35 1.12 -16.73
C VAL A 62 -7.88 1.55 -16.63
N MET A 63 -7.36 1.75 -15.42
CA MET A 63 -5.99 2.15 -15.17
C MET A 63 -4.98 1.10 -15.65
N ARG A 64 -5.26 -0.21 -15.47
CA ARG A 64 -4.31 -1.29 -15.77
C ARG A 64 -4.39 -1.80 -17.20
N CYS A 65 -5.60 -1.94 -17.72
CA CYS A 65 -5.86 -2.57 -19.01
C CYS A 65 -6.21 -1.54 -20.10
N GLY A 66 -6.42 -0.28 -19.73
CA GLY A 66 -6.79 0.78 -20.67
C GLY A 66 -5.61 1.32 -21.51
N ASP A 67 -5.97 1.97 -22.61
CA ASP A 67 -5.04 2.59 -23.53
C ASP A 67 -5.25 4.12 -23.60
N MET A 68 -4.46 4.78 -24.46
CA MET A 68 -4.54 6.22 -24.66
C MET A 68 -5.90 6.68 -25.22
N GLU A 69 -6.62 5.83 -25.94
CA GLU A 69 -7.94 6.16 -26.47
C GLU A 69 -8.98 6.18 -25.36
N LEU A 70 -8.98 5.19 -24.47
CA LEU A 70 -9.83 5.16 -23.28
C LEU A 70 -9.49 6.30 -22.31
N ALA A 71 -8.20 6.60 -22.12
CA ALA A 71 -7.79 7.75 -21.31
C ALA A 71 -8.32 9.09 -21.89
N ARG A 72 -8.24 9.27 -23.22
CA ARG A 72 -8.80 10.44 -23.90
C ARG A 72 -10.32 10.53 -23.69
N GLN A 73 -11.04 9.41 -23.79
CA GLN A 73 -12.47 9.36 -23.53
C GLN A 73 -12.79 9.74 -22.08
N LEU A 74 -12.12 9.13 -21.11
CA LEU A 74 -12.28 9.44 -19.69
C LEU A 74 -12.04 10.92 -19.41
N HIS A 75 -10.97 11.51 -19.96
CA HIS A 75 -10.67 12.93 -19.84
C HIS A 75 -11.79 13.81 -20.43
N GLN A 76 -12.27 13.52 -21.65
CA GLN A 76 -13.33 14.30 -22.31
C GLN A 76 -14.63 14.31 -21.49
N CYS A 77 -14.96 13.18 -20.86
CA CYS A 77 -16.15 13.08 -20.02
C CYS A 77 -15.97 13.70 -18.63
N SER A 78 -14.75 13.73 -18.11
CA SER A 78 -14.46 14.10 -16.71
C SER A 78 -14.05 15.56 -16.50
N PHE A 79 -13.61 16.26 -17.55
CA PHE A 79 -13.05 17.61 -17.43
C PHE A 79 -13.90 18.67 -18.13
N ASP A 80 -13.96 19.88 -17.54
CA ASP A 80 -14.42 21.10 -18.20
C ASP A 80 -13.37 22.19 -18.03
N LYS A 81 -13.03 22.88 -19.13
CA LYS A 81 -11.98 23.93 -19.18
C LYS A 81 -10.64 23.53 -18.53
N GLY A 82 -10.26 22.26 -18.64
CA GLY A 82 -9.01 21.74 -18.10
C GLY A 82 -9.02 21.45 -16.60
N MET A 83 -10.18 21.55 -15.94
CA MET A 83 -10.39 21.18 -14.55
C MET A 83 -11.34 20.00 -14.45
N LEU A 84 -11.20 19.19 -13.41
CA LEU A 84 -12.14 18.11 -13.11
C LEU A 84 -13.54 18.70 -12.84
N LYS A 85 -14.58 18.07 -13.39
CA LYS A 85 -15.97 18.49 -13.16
C LYS A 85 -16.37 18.22 -11.70
N GLU A 86 -17.32 19.01 -11.19
CA GLU A 86 -17.91 18.78 -9.87
C GLU A 86 -18.54 17.38 -9.78
N GLY A 87 -18.31 16.69 -8.66
CA GLY A 87 -18.81 15.32 -8.41
C GLY A 87 -17.97 14.20 -9.02
N VAL A 88 -17.02 14.50 -9.91
CA VAL A 88 -16.11 13.50 -10.46
C VAL A 88 -14.98 13.22 -9.44
N PRO A 89 -14.64 11.95 -9.18
CA PRO A 89 -13.62 11.57 -8.21
C PRO A 89 -12.20 11.95 -8.63
N GLY A 90 -11.37 12.27 -7.65
CA GLY A 90 -9.94 12.55 -7.83
C GLY A 90 -9.16 11.41 -8.48
N ASP A 91 -9.60 10.15 -8.30
CA ASP A 91 -9.00 8.93 -8.86
C ASP A 91 -8.75 9.05 -10.37
N VAL A 92 -9.59 9.79 -11.10
CA VAL A 92 -9.42 10.07 -12.54
C VAL A 92 -8.05 10.70 -12.84
N LEU A 93 -7.54 11.57 -11.96
CA LEU A 93 -6.22 12.20 -12.13
C LEU A 93 -5.11 11.14 -12.13
N HIS A 94 -5.15 10.23 -11.17
CA HIS A 94 -4.16 9.16 -11.03
C HIS A 94 -4.28 8.16 -12.19
N VAL A 95 -5.49 7.74 -12.57
CA VAL A 95 -5.75 6.83 -13.69
C VAL A 95 -5.15 7.37 -14.99
N LEU A 96 -5.43 8.63 -15.32
CA LEU A 96 -4.94 9.26 -16.54
C LEU A 96 -3.40 9.35 -16.55
N ALA A 97 -2.81 9.81 -15.46
CA ALA A 97 -1.35 9.92 -15.34
C ALA A 97 -0.66 8.55 -15.35
N TYR A 98 -1.28 7.52 -14.75
CA TYR A 98 -0.79 6.14 -14.76
C TYR A 98 -0.77 5.57 -16.19
N ILE A 99 -1.82 5.79 -16.98
CA ILE A 99 -1.84 5.40 -18.41
C ILE A 99 -0.80 6.21 -19.20
N GLY A 100 -0.46 7.42 -18.74
CA GLY A 100 0.47 8.33 -19.37
C GLY A 100 -0.20 9.40 -20.21
N TYR A 101 -1.49 9.65 -19.98
CA TYR A 101 -2.22 10.75 -20.59
C TYR A 101 -1.75 12.09 -20.00
N PRO A 102 -1.41 13.09 -20.82
CA PRO A 102 -0.88 14.36 -20.34
C PRO A 102 -1.96 15.17 -19.63
N LEU A 103 -1.64 15.66 -18.42
CA LEU A 103 -2.46 16.57 -17.64
C LEU A 103 -1.74 17.92 -17.46
N SER A 104 -2.47 18.94 -17.01
CA SER A 104 -1.86 20.21 -16.61
C SER A 104 -1.16 20.04 -15.26
N THR A 105 0.17 20.17 -15.23
CA THR A 105 0.95 20.14 -13.99
C THR A 105 0.55 21.27 -13.04
N GLU A 106 0.24 22.46 -13.58
CA GLU A 106 -0.24 23.60 -12.78
C GLU A 106 -1.53 23.24 -12.02
N TYR A 107 -2.50 22.64 -12.72
CA TYR A 107 -3.76 22.21 -12.11
C TYR A 107 -3.55 21.08 -11.08
N LEU A 108 -2.71 20.08 -11.38
CA LEU A 108 -2.39 19.03 -10.40
C LEU A 108 -1.77 19.62 -9.14
N VAL A 109 -0.89 20.62 -9.27
CA VAL A 109 -0.31 21.31 -8.11
C VAL A 109 -1.37 22.11 -7.38
N ASP A 110 -2.30 22.78 -8.07
CA ASP A 110 -3.43 23.45 -7.41
C ASP A 110 -4.25 22.47 -6.57
N CYS A 111 -4.55 21.28 -7.10
CA CYS A 111 -5.22 20.19 -6.38
C CYS A 111 -4.46 19.78 -5.12
N VAL A 112 -3.13 19.64 -5.19
CA VAL A 112 -2.28 19.33 -4.01
C VAL A 112 -2.37 20.42 -2.94
N MET A 113 -2.57 21.69 -3.33
CA MET A 113 -2.68 22.80 -2.39
C MET A 113 -4.04 22.89 -1.68
N THR A 114 -5.06 22.16 -2.14
CA THR A 114 -6.39 22.16 -1.53
C THR A 114 -6.40 21.41 -0.19
N ASP A 115 -7.44 21.67 0.62
CA ASP A 115 -7.69 20.95 1.88
C ASP A 115 -8.53 19.67 1.69
N ASP A 116 -8.78 19.26 0.43
CA ASP A 116 -9.44 17.99 0.11
C ASP A 116 -8.39 16.87 0.09
N TRP A 117 -8.47 15.99 1.09
CA TRP A 117 -7.52 14.88 1.22
C TRP A 117 -7.55 13.93 0.02
N TYR A 118 -8.73 13.57 -0.49
CA TYR A 118 -8.85 12.62 -1.61
C TYR A 118 -8.25 13.22 -2.87
N LEU A 119 -8.64 14.45 -3.20
CA LEU A 119 -8.14 15.16 -4.37
C LEU A 119 -6.62 15.40 -4.29
N SER A 120 -6.11 15.82 -3.13
CA SER A 120 -4.68 16.06 -2.90
C SER A 120 -3.86 14.76 -3.02
N LYS A 121 -4.36 13.65 -2.46
CA LYS A 121 -3.76 12.31 -2.57
C LYS A 121 -3.67 11.89 -4.04
N ASP A 122 -4.76 11.94 -4.79
CA ASP A 122 -4.77 11.48 -6.20
C ASP A 122 -3.94 12.39 -7.11
N ALA A 123 -3.92 13.70 -6.84
CA ALA A 123 -3.04 14.63 -7.55
C ALA A 123 -1.55 14.36 -7.27
N CYS A 124 -1.17 14.04 -6.03
CA CYS A 124 0.20 13.63 -5.71
C CYS A 124 0.57 12.33 -6.45
N LEU A 125 -0.33 11.33 -6.46
CA LEU A 125 -0.11 10.08 -7.21
C LEU A 125 0.05 10.35 -8.71
N ALA A 126 -0.76 11.24 -9.28
CA ALA A 126 -0.64 11.65 -10.68
C ALA A 126 0.73 12.31 -10.96
N LEU A 127 1.16 13.25 -10.12
CA LEU A 127 2.45 13.93 -10.25
C LEU A 127 3.63 12.94 -10.14
N LEU A 128 3.51 11.84 -9.41
CA LEU A 128 4.56 10.80 -9.36
C LEU A 128 4.81 10.15 -10.73
N HIS A 129 3.82 10.10 -11.63
CA HIS A 129 3.97 9.59 -13.00
C HIS A 129 4.39 10.64 -14.02
N MET A 130 4.35 11.92 -13.66
CA MET A 130 4.53 13.03 -14.59
C MET A 130 5.79 13.87 -14.31
N PRO A 131 6.37 14.51 -15.33
CA PRO A 131 7.33 15.60 -15.12
C PRO A 131 6.63 16.79 -14.45
N CYS A 132 7.33 17.46 -13.53
CA CYS A 132 6.78 18.60 -12.78
C CYS A 132 7.83 19.67 -12.40
N GLU A 133 8.92 19.73 -13.16
CA GLU A 133 10.09 20.57 -12.89
C GLU A 133 9.73 22.06 -12.85
N ASP A 134 8.78 22.48 -13.69
CA ASP A 134 8.26 23.84 -13.78
C ASP A 134 7.49 24.26 -12.52
N GLN A 135 6.95 23.31 -11.76
CA GLN A 135 6.21 23.56 -10.52
C GLN A 135 6.99 23.23 -9.24
N HIS A 136 8.25 22.77 -9.33
CA HIS A 136 9.05 22.37 -8.16
C HIS A 136 9.09 23.44 -7.07
N ARG A 137 9.18 24.72 -7.44
CA ARG A 137 9.23 25.81 -6.45
C ARG A 137 7.98 25.82 -5.55
N ARG A 138 6.79 25.69 -6.14
CA ARG A 138 5.52 25.68 -5.41
C ARG A 138 5.40 24.47 -4.49
N LEU A 139 5.81 23.30 -4.98
CA LEU A 139 5.83 22.06 -4.20
C LEU A 139 6.82 22.13 -3.03
N ILE A 140 8.01 22.69 -3.25
CA ILE A 140 9.00 22.94 -2.20
C ILE A 140 8.42 23.91 -1.16
N ASP A 141 7.87 25.05 -1.57
CA ASP A 141 7.34 26.04 -0.65
C ASP A 141 6.19 25.45 0.21
N LYS A 142 5.31 24.64 -0.39
CA LYS A 142 4.27 23.91 0.36
C LYS A 142 4.87 22.87 1.31
N PHE A 143 5.85 22.09 0.87
CA PHE A 143 6.52 21.10 1.72
C PHE A 143 7.16 21.77 2.94
N GLU A 144 7.91 22.86 2.74
CA GLU A 144 8.55 23.60 3.83
C GLU A 144 7.52 24.24 4.78
N GLN A 145 6.36 24.66 4.27
CA GLN A 145 5.27 25.19 5.09
C GLN A 145 4.68 24.13 6.05
N VAL A 146 4.60 22.86 5.60
CA VAL A 146 3.98 21.78 6.39
C VAL A 146 4.97 20.91 7.16
N TYR A 147 6.27 21.03 6.87
CA TYR A 147 7.31 20.23 7.49
C TYR A 147 7.26 20.29 9.02
N GLY A 148 7.23 19.12 9.66
CA GLY A 148 7.16 19.00 11.12
C GLY A 148 5.75 19.11 11.70
N ASN A 149 4.72 19.44 10.91
CA ASN A 149 3.35 19.45 11.41
C ASN A 149 2.83 18.03 11.63
N ALA A 150 1.94 17.87 12.62
CA ALA A 150 1.28 16.60 12.87
C ALA A 150 0.30 16.20 11.74
N ILE A 151 -0.37 17.19 11.14
CA ILE A 151 -1.31 17.00 10.03
C ILE A 151 -0.76 17.73 8.81
N PHE A 152 -0.68 17.02 7.69
CA PHE A 152 -0.17 17.53 6.41
C PHE A 152 -0.83 16.77 5.25
N PRO A 153 -0.73 17.28 4.00
CA PRO A 153 -1.19 16.53 2.83
C PRO A 153 -0.41 15.23 2.70
N GLU A 154 -1.06 14.09 3.00
CA GLU A 154 -0.38 12.85 3.37
C GLU A 154 0.69 12.43 2.36
N ILE A 155 0.39 12.46 1.06
CA ILE A 155 1.27 11.96 -0.02
C ILE A 155 2.25 13.03 -0.53
N LEU A 156 2.14 14.29 -0.12
CA LEU A 156 3.09 15.35 -0.51
C LEU A 156 4.56 14.98 -0.26
N PRO A 157 4.94 14.35 0.87
CA PRO A 157 6.33 13.95 1.09
C PRO A 157 6.86 12.96 0.06
N ALA A 158 6.01 12.16 -0.61
CA ALA A 158 6.45 11.26 -1.67
C ALA A 158 7.05 12.00 -2.88
N LEU A 159 6.58 13.23 -3.15
CA LEU A 159 7.05 14.01 -4.28
C LEU A 159 8.48 14.53 -4.11
N CYS A 160 9.02 14.57 -2.88
CA CYS A 160 10.32 15.17 -2.60
C CYS A 160 11.49 14.55 -3.38
N ALA A 161 11.38 13.28 -3.75
CA ALA A 161 12.36 12.58 -4.58
C ALA A 161 12.54 13.20 -5.97
N LYS A 162 11.59 14.04 -6.43
CA LYS A 162 11.68 14.74 -7.71
C LYS A 162 12.59 15.97 -7.69
N TRP A 163 12.86 16.56 -6.52
CA TRP A 163 13.62 17.81 -6.42
C TRP A 163 14.76 17.81 -5.41
N ALA A 164 14.83 16.82 -4.51
CA ALA A 164 15.86 16.75 -3.47
C ALA A 164 16.58 15.40 -3.48
N PRO A 165 17.91 15.38 -3.22
CA PRO A 165 18.65 14.13 -3.09
C PRO A 165 18.39 13.43 -1.74
N ALA A 166 18.61 12.11 -1.73
CA ALA A 166 18.30 11.23 -0.59
C ALA A 166 19.03 11.63 0.70
N ASP A 167 20.31 11.99 0.60
CA ASP A 167 21.20 12.34 1.72
C ASP A 167 20.70 13.54 2.54
N LYS A 168 19.96 14.45 1.89
CA LYS A 168 19.36 15.61 2.55
C LYS A 168 17.93 15.34 3.02
N MET A 169 17.15 14.64 2.21
CA MET A 169 15.71 14.56 2.43
C MET A 169 15.31 13.40 3.34
N VAL A 170 15.92 12.22 3.20
CA VAL A 170 15.56 11.05 4.03
C VAL A 170 15.73 11.34 5.53
N PRO A 171 16.83 11.96 6.01
CA PRO A 171 16.94 12.29 7.43
C PRO A 171 15.83 13.24 7.93
N ARG A 172 15.38 14.17 7.08
CA ARG A 172 14.27 15.08 7.40
C ARG A 172 12.95 14.33 7.50
N LEU A 173 12.66 13.44 6.56
CA LEU A 173 11.44 12.62 6.58
C LEU A 173 11.39 11.69 7.80
N LEU A 174 12.52 11.08 8.16
CA LEU A 174 12.63 10.25 9.36
C LEU A 174 12.37 11.06 10.63
N ALA A 175 13.01 12.21 10.78
CA ALA A 175 12.79 13.10 11.93
C ALA A 175 11.35 13.59 12.02
N TRP A 176 10.69 13.82 10.88
CA TRP A 176 9.29 14.22 10.85
C TRP A 176 8.37 13.06 11.28
N GLY A 177 8.59 11.85 10.81
CA GLY A 177 7.76 10.68 11.17
C GLY A 177 7.80 10.32 12.66
N GLU A 178 8.86 10.70 13.39
CA GLU A 178 8.91 10.56 14.85
C GLU A 178 7.96 11.51 15.61
N GLN A 179 7.45 12.55 14.96
CA GLN A 179 6.63 13.62 15.55
C GLN A 179 5.26 13.80 14.89
N ALA A 180 5.08 13.22 13.70
CA ALA A 180 3.87 13.33 12.90
C ALA A 180 2.68 12.59 13.53
N SER A 181 1.45 12.96 13.12
CA SER A 181 0.28 12.16 13.45
C SER A 181 0.37 10.79 12.79
N VAL A 182 -0.02 9.77 13.53
CA VAL A 182 -0.06 8.37 13.11
C VAL A 182 -0.96 8.17 11.87
N ASP A 183 -1.95 9.05 11.69
CA ASP A 183 -2.88 9.05 10.56
C ASP A 183 -2.24 9.49 9.22
N CYS A 184 -1.02 10.05 9.23
CA CYS A 184 -0.42 10.65 8.03
C CYS A 184 0.99 10.10 7.69
N ASN A 185 1.45 9.07 8.42
CA ASN A 185 2.80 8.53 8.21
C ASN A 185 2.98 7.80 6.88
N GLY A 186 1.89 7.42 6.20
CA GLY A 186 1.93 6.67 4.95
C GLY A 186 2.78 7.35 3.86
N GLY A 187 2.57 8.65 3.63
CA GLY A 187 3.35 9.36 2.62
C GLY A 187 4.78 9.70 3.04
N LEU A 188 5.10 9.74 4.34
CA LEU A 188 6.50 9.83 4.81
C LEU A 188 7.25 8.53 4.52
N VAL A 189 6.64 7.38 4.81
CA VAL A 189 7.16 6.05 4.47
C VAL A 189 7.44 5.96 2.97
N TRP A 190 6.49 6.40 2.16
CA TRP A 190 6.65 6.48 0.71
C TRP A 190 7.74 7.45 0.26
N GLY A 191 7.82 8.65 0.84
CA GLY A 191 8.88 9.62 0.53
C GLY A 191 10.29 9.06 0.77
N ILE A 192 10.46 8.23 1.79
CA ILE A 192 11.70 7.49 2.02
C ILE A 192 11.90 6.44 0.91
N ALA A 193 10.88 5.63 0.63
CA ALA A 193 10.94 4.54 -0.33
C ALA A 193 11.18 4.99 -1.78
N MET A 194 10.75 6.21 -2.14
CA MET A 194 10.96 6.80 -3.47
C MET A 194 12.43 6.97 -3.85
N TYR A 195 13.36 6.93 -2.89
CA TYR A 195 14.81 6.92 -3.13
C TYR A 195 15.39 5.52 -3.42
N GLY A 196 14.52 4.51 -3.55
CA GLY A 196 14.85 3.18 -4.04
C GLY A 196 15.62 2.31 -3.04
N THR A 197 16.31 1.30 -3.57
CA THR A 197 16.95 0.22 -2.79
C THR A 197 17.98 0.69 -1.77
N SER A 198 18.52 1.90 -1.92
CA SER A 198 19.42 2.52 -0.94
C SER A 198 18.77 2.75 0.44
N GLN A 199 17.43 2.74 0.50
CA GLN A 199 16.65 3.01 1.71
C GLN A 199 16.06 1.74 2.36
N LYS A 200 16.51 0.55 1.95
CA LYS A 200 15.98 -0.74 2.45
C LYS A 200 16.07 -0.85 3.97
N GLU A 201 17.22 -0.50 4.55
CA GLU A 201 17.41 -0.59 6.01
C GLU A 201 16.60 0.46 6.77
N GLN A 202 16.47 1.66 6.21
CA GLN A 202 15.65 2.74 6.76
C GLN A 202 14.18 2.32 6.81
N LEU A 203 13.65 1.76 5.71
CA LEU A 203 12.28 1.25 5.67
C LEU A 203 12.10 0.10 6.67
N ARG A 204 13.03 -0.86 6.72
CA ARG A 204 12.99 -1.96 7.71
C ARG A 204 12.91 -1.42 9.14
N ASN A 205 13.74 -0.44 9.48
CA ASN A 205 13.73 0.17 10.82
C ASN A 205 12.41 0.90 11.13
N VAL A 206 11.84 1.58 10.14
CA VAL A 206 10.55 2.27 10.25
C VAL A 206 9.41 1.27 10.51
N LEU A 207 9.35 0.14 9.78
CA LEU A 207 8.35 -0.92 10.01
C LEU A 207 8.38 -1.44 11.46
N TRP A 208 9.58 -1.65 11.99
CA TRP A 208 9.78 -2.24 13.31
C TRP A 208 9.73 -1.24 14.46
N ASN A 209 9.55 0.05 14.17
CA ASN A 209 9.43 1.09 15.18
C ASN A 209 7.95 1.32 15.54
N PRO A 210 7.52 1.01 16.78
CA PRO A 210 6.13 1.22 17.20
C PRO A 210 5.65 2.67 17.08
N ASN A 211 6.56 3.65 17.18
CA ASN A 211 6.20 5.07 17.09
C ASN A 211 5.67 5.49 15.70
N TRP A 212 5.87 4.65 14.68
CA TRP A 212 5.36 4.90 13.33
C TRP A 212 3.95 4.32 13.11
N GLU A 213 3.45 3.47 14.02
CA GLU A 213 2.10 2.88 14.01
C GLU A 213 1.66 2.27 12.66
N LEU A 214 2.57 1.52 12.02
CA LEU A 214 2.33 0.95 10.68
C LEU A 214 1.51 -0.35 10.67
N CYS A 215 0.69 -0.60 11.70
CA CYS A 215 -0.29 -1.68 11.76
C CYS A 215 -1.71 -1.17 11.42
N ALA A 216 -2.65 -2.08 11.19
CA ALA A 216 -3.99 -1.75 10.76
C ALA A 216 -4.86 -1.22 11.92
N ASN A 217 -4.75 0.09 12.19
CA ASN A 217 -5.57 0.81 13.19
C ASN A 217 -6.68 1.68 12.55
N GLY A 218 -6.98 1.48 11.26
CA GLY A 218 -8.00 2.24 10.52
C GLY A 218 -7.48 3.45 9.72
N THR A 219 -6.18 3.72 9.78
CA THR A 219 -5.52 4.89 9.15
C THR A 219 -4.89 4.60 7.78
N GLY A 220 -4.83 3.33 7.38
CA GLY A 220 -4.25 2.92 6.10
C GLY A 220 -2.71 2.96 6.01
N SER A 221 -1.98 3.34 7.07
CA SER A 221 -0.51 3.45 7.04
C SER A 221 0.20 2.13 6.70
N HIS A 222 -0.36 1.00 7.14
CA HIS A 222 0.09 -0.35 6.76
C HIS A 222 0.01 -0.61 5.25
N TRP A 223 -0.97 -0.03 4.55
CA TRP A 223 -1.11 -0.13 3.10
C TRP A 223 0.04 0.56 2.37
N TRP A 224 0.37 1.79 2.79
CA TRP A 224 1.51 2.53 2.24
C TRP A 224 2.85 1.86 2.55
N ALA A 225 2.97 1.26 3.74
CA ALA A 225 4.12 0.46 4.13
C ALA A 225 4.31 -0.78 3.24
N TYR A 226 3.23 -1.51 2.94
CA TYR A 226 3.25 -2.63 1.99
C TYR A 226 3.69 -2.17 0.60
N MET A 227 3.14 -1.06 0.11
CA MET A 227 3.52 -0.52 -1.20
C MET A 227 4.97 -0.03 -1.26
N ALA A 228 5.52 0.44 -0.14
CA ALA A 228 6.92 0.88 -0.06
C ALA A 228 7.94 -0.29 -0.14
N MET A 229 7.59 -1.48 0.33
CA MET A 229 8.48 -2.65 0.35
C MET A 229 9.12 -2.97 -1.02
N PRO A 230 8.35 -3.17 -2.12
CA PRO A 230 8.93 -3.47 -3.42
C PRO A 230 9.79 -2.34 -3.98
N MET A 231 9.52 -1.08 -3.62
CA MET A 231 10.31 0.07 -4.09
C MET A 231 11.75 0.04 -3.59
N VAL A 232 11.98 -0.49 -2.39
CA VAL A 232 13.32 -0.61 -1.79
C VAL A 232 13.89 -2.03 -1.86
N GLY A 233 13.15 -2.99 -2.43
CA GLY A 233 13.55 -4.40 -2.47
C GLY A 233 13.55 -5.08 -1.10
N LEU A 234 12.67 -4.66 -0.19
CA LEU A 234 12.40 -5.35 1.07
C LEU A 234 11.38 -6.46 0.83
N THR A 235 11.70 -7.67 1.27
CA THR A 235 10.92 -8.88 0.98
C THR A 235 10.22 -9.41 2.23
N PHE A 236 9.15 -10.18 2.08
CA PHE A 236 8.54 -10.88 3.22
C PHE A 236 9.51 -11.87 3.85
N SER A 237 10.34 -12.54 3.05
CA SER A 237 11.37 -13.46 3.54
C SER A 237 12.40 -12.74 4.44
N ASP A 238 12.73 -11.48 4.15
CA ASP A 238 13.54 -10.67 5.05
C ASP A 238 12.83 -10.39 6.38
N LEU A 239 11.55 -10.02 6.33
CA LEU A 239 10.77 -9.74 7.54
C LEU A 239 10.54 -11.01 8.39
N ILE A 240 10.33 -12.17 7.76
CA ILE A 240 10.22 -13.46 8.45
C ILE A 240 11.52 -13.78 9.18
N ARG A 241 12.68 -13.54 8.54
CA ARG A 241 13.99 -13.71 9.17
C ARG A 241 14.11 -12.82 10.40
N ASP A 242 13.73 -11.54 10.29
CA ASP A 242 13.76 -10.60 11.41
C ASP A 242 12.86 -11.04 12.58
N LEU A 243 11.69 -11.64 12.28
CA LEU A 243 10.76 -12.15 13.28
C LEU A 243 11.19 -13.46 13.94
N LYS A 244 11.94 -14.31 13.23
CA LYS A 244 12.42 -15.60 13.76
C LYS A 244 13.79 -15.51 14.44
N ASP A 245 14.49 -14.39 14.29
CA ASP A 245 15.74 -14.12 15.00
C ASP A 245 15.45 -13.83 16.48
N GLU A 246 15.60 -14.86 17.33
CA GLU A 246 15.38 -14.75 18.78
C GLU A 246 16.34 -13.75 19.44
N GLU A 247 17.58 -13.60 18.93
CA GLU A 247 18.51 -12.57 19.41
C GLU A 247 18.06 -11.18 18.99
N GLY A 248 17.54 -11.02 17.76
CA GLY A 248 16.98 -9.77 17.24
C GLY A 248 15.69 -9.31 17.93
N LEU A 249 14.82 -10.26 18.32
CA LEU A 249 13.66 -10.02 19.18
C LEU A 249 14.08 -9.59 20.59
N ALA A 250 15.20 -10.13 21.10
CA ALA A 250 15.76 -9.77 22.40
C ALA A 250 16.62 -8.49 22.40
N ALA A 251 17.27 -8.11 21.29
CA ALA A 251 18.28 -7.04 21.22
C ALA A 251 17.71 -5.63 20.96
N PHE A 252 16.52 -5.50 20.36
CA PHE A 252 15.87 -4.18 20.18
C PHE A 252 15.35 -3.55 21.48
N THR A 253 15.69 -4.17 22.60
CA THR A 253 15.19 -3.89 23.93
C THR A 253 16.10 -2.95 24.74
N ASP A 254 17.27 -2.56 24.19
CA ASP A 254 18.32 -1.88 24.96
C ASP A 254 18.73 -0.47 24.47
N LYS A 255 18.01 0.17 23.53
CA LYS A 255 18.36 1.53 23.06
C LYS A 255 17.41 2.67 23.45
N ALA A 256 16.55 2.47 24.45
CA ALA A 256 15.84 3.56 25.10
C ALA A 256 15.92 3.45 26.64
N SER A 257 16.92 4.15 27.19
CA SER A 257 16.91 4.82 28.49
C SER A 257 16.78 3.97 29.77
N SER A 258 17.83 4.05 30.56
CA SER A 258 17.98 3.61 31.95
C SER A 258 16.89 4.16 32.90
N VAL A 259 15.93 3.33 33.30
CA VAL A 259 15.31 3.36 34.64
C VAL A 259 14.93 1.93 35.03
N GLN A 260 15.39 1.48 36.20
CA GLN A 260 15.15 0.15 36.74
C GLN A 260 13.70 -0.02 37.21
N THR A 261 13.19 -1.25 37.06
CA THR A 261 11.94 -1.87 37.57
C THR A 261 10.69 -1.87 36.68
N SER A 262 10.18 -3.09 36.42
CA SER A 262 8.84 -3.46 35.90
C SER A 262 8.33 -2.93 34.55
N GLN A 263 8.82 -1.82 34.02
CA GLN A 263 8.44 -1.30 32.69
C GLN A 263 9.18 -1.97 31.53
N ALA A 264 10.41 -2.44 31.74
CA ALA A 264 11.23 -3.05 30.68
C ALA A 264 10.59 -4.31 30.08
N GLY A 265 9.90 -5.14 30.88
CA GLY A 265 9.17 -6.31 30.37
C GLY A 265 7.95 -5.93 29.53
N LEU A 266 7.27 -4.83 29.89
CA LEU A 266 6.12 -4.31 29.17
C LEU A 266 6.54 -3.71 27.82
N THR A 267 7.62 -2.94 27.77
CA THR A 267 8.16 -2.35 26.53
C THR A 267 8.65 -3.43 25.54
N ARG A 268 9.21 -4.54 26.05
CA ARG A 268 9.63 -5.69 25.23
C ARG A 268 8.45 -6.38 24.56
N SER A 269 7.39 -6.66 25.33
CA SER A 269 6.17 -7.27 24.82
C SER A 269 5.52 -6.40 23.75
N VAL A 270 5.44 -5.08 23.98
CA VAL A 270 4.83 -4.13 23.04
C VAL A 270 5.61 -4.03 21.72
N ALA A 271 6.94 -4.00 21.78
CA ALA A 271 7.76 -3.96 20.56
C ALA A 271 7.68 -5.25 19.75
N ALA A 272 7.69 -6.42 20.40
CA ALA A 272 7.51 -7.70 19.73
C ALA A 272 6.10 -7.84 19.15
N GLU A 273 5.07 -7.49 19.93
CA GLU A 273 3.68 -7.48 19.52
C GLU A 273 3.44 -6.59 18.29
N HIS A 274 3.98 -5.36 18.28
CA HIS A 274 3.93 -4.45 17.14
C HIS A 274 4.43 -5.10 15.86
N ARG A 275 5.62 -5.74 15.91
CA ARG A 275 6.21 -6.38 14.72
C ARG A 275 5.32 -7.51 14.18
N PHE A 276 4.74 -8.31 15.05
CA PHE A 276 3.81 -9.37 14.63
C PHE A 276 2.52 -8.80 14.03
N HIS A 277 1.97 -7.70 14.57
CA HIS A 277 0.82 -7.02 13.96
C HIS A 277 1.17 -6.44 12.59
N VAL A 278 2.27 -5.68 12.48
CA VAL A 278 2.73 -5.12 11.20
C VAL A 278 2.92 -6.21 10.17
N PHE A 279 3.69 -7.25 10.47
CA PHE A 279 3.92 -8.34 9.52
C PHE A 279 2.62 -9.03 9.10
N HIS A 280 1.74 -9.31 10.07
CA HIS A 280 0.44 -9.91 9.79
C HIS A 280 -0.34 -9.05 8.79
N ASP A 281 -0.49 -7.75 9.05
CA ASP A 281 -1.31 -6.86 8.24
C ASP A 281 -0.69 -6.65 6.83
N LEU A 282 0.63 -6.58 6.72
CA LEU A 282 1.33 -6.56 5.42
C LEU A 282 1.08 -7.86 4.63
N LEU A 283 1.10 -9.01 5.29
CA LEU A 283 0.88 -10.29 4.62
C LEU A 283 -0.59 -10.48 4.18
N GLN A 284 -1.53 -9.91 4.93
CA GLN A 284 -2.94 -9.83 4.50
C GLN A 284 -3.08 -9.07 3.18
N LEU A 285 -2.40 -7.93 3.03
CA LEU A 285 -2.39 -7.17 1.78
C LEU A 285 -1.76 -7.95 0.61
N LYS A 286 -0.73 -8.76 0.86
CA LYS A 286 -0.19 -9.66 -0.15
C LYS A 286 -1.21 -10.72 -0.57
N LEU A 287 -1.92 -11.34 0.37
CA LEU A 287 -2.96 -12.34 0.09
C LEU A 287 -4.13 -11.76 -0.70
N GLU A 288 -4.39 -10.47 -0.52
CA GLU A 288 -5.39 -9.70 -1.25
C GLU A 288 -5.00 -9.37 -2.69
N SER A 289 -3.77 -9.66 -3.11
CA SER A 289 -3.23 -9.35 -4.45
C SER A 289 -3.43 -7.88 -4.84
N VAL A 290 -3.19 -6.95 -3.90
CA VAL A 290 -3.34 -5.53 -4.16
C VAL A 290 -2.24 -5.04 -5.10
N SER A 291 -2.63 -4.41 -6.21
CA SER A 291 -1.73 -3.91 -7.23
C SER A 291 -1.01 -2.63 -6.81
N HIS A 292 0.25 -2.45 -7.21
CA HIS A 292 1.02 -1.27 -6.83
C HIS A 292 0.53 0.00 -7.56
N PRO A 293 0.21 1.13 -6.89
CA PRO A 293 -0.31 2.36 -7.52
C PRO A 293 0.66 3.06 -8.51
N LEU A 294 1.95 2.77 -8.43
CA LEU A 294 2.95 3.24 -9.39
C LEU A 294 3.31 2.14 -10.40
N ARG A 295 3.17 2.42 -11.70
CA ARG A 295 3.32 1.46 -12.81
C ARG A 295 4.73 0.93 -13.02
N TYR A 296 5.72 1.69 -12.56
CA TYR A 296 7.14 1.39 -12.76
C TYR A 296 7.74 0.59 -11.60
N VAL A 297 6.98 0.36 -10.52
CA VAL A 297 7.44 -0.46 -9.40
C VAL A 297 7.17 -1.92 -9.73
N LYS A 298 8.19 -2.75 -9.58
CA LYS A 298 8.08 -4.19 -9.83
C LYS A 298 7.47 -4.87 -8.60
N GLU A 299 6.41 -5.64 -8.82
CA GLU A 299 5.77 -6.39 -7.75
C GLU A 299 6.63 -7.55 -7.25
N SER A 300 6.50 -7.88 -5.95
CA SER A 300 7.21 -9.00 -5.33
C SER A 300 6.79 -10.32 -5.98
N GLN A 301 7.78 -11.09 -6.43
CA GLN A 301 7.61 -12.42 -7.02
C GLN A 301 7.75 -13.55 -5.99
N GLU A 302 7.63 -13.25 -4.69
CA GLU A 302 7.71 -14.27 -3.64
C GLU A 302 6.50 -15.22 -3.72
N SER A 303 6.77 -16.51 -3.93
CA SER A 303 5.79 -17.60 -3.91
C SER A 303 5.13 -17.72 -2.54
N MET A 304 3.80 -17.88 -2.53
CA MET A 304 3.06 -18.04 -1.27
C MET A 304 3.42 -19.35 -0.59
N LEU A 305 3.69 -20.41 -1.35
CA LEU A 305 4.12 -21.71 -0.83
C LEU A 305 5.44 -21.60 -0.06
N ASN A 306 6.41 -20.89 -0.62
CA ASN A 306 7.70 -20.66 0.06
C ASN A 306 7.54 -19.83 1.34
N LEU A 307 6.70 -18.80 1.31
CA LEU A 307 6.42 -17.99 2.51
C LEU A 307 5.69 -18.80 3.59
N TYR A 308 4.72 -19.63 3.19
CA TYR A 308 4.01 -20.54 4.08
C TYR A 308 4.99 -21.48 4.79
N HIS A 309 5.90 -22.10 4.03
CA HIS A 309 6.92 -22.96 4.60
C HIS A 309 7.85 -22.21 5.56
N GLN A 310 8.35 -21.04 5.15
CA GLN A 310 9.19 -20.20 6.00
C GLN A 310 8.51 -19.80 7.31
N LEU A 311 7.20 -19.59 7.32
CA LEU A 311 6.44 -19.21 8.52
C LEU A 311 6.10 -20.39 9.41
N PHE A 312 5.44 -21.41 8.85
CA PHE A 312 4.73 -22.42 9.66
C PHE A 312 5.43 -23.77 9.75
N SER A 313 6.49 -24.01 8.97
CA SER A 313 7.24 -25.26 9.08
C SER A 313 8.19 -25.24 10.27
N TRP A 314 8.46 -26.42 10.82
CA TRP A 314 9.48 -26.63 11.83
C TRP A 314 10.80 -27.01 11.18
N SER A 315 11.92 -26.50 11.69
CA SER A 315 13.26 -26.94 11.25
C SER A 315 13.57 -28.37 11.64
N THR A 316 13.01 -28.85 12.77
CA THR A 316 13.15 -30.23 13.22
C THR A 316 11.84 -30.75 13.85
N PRO A 317 11.63 -32.08 13.94
CA PRO A 317 10.44 -32.64 14.58
C PRO A 317 10.29 -32.33 16.08
N HIS A 318 11.28 -31.70 16.71
CA HIS A 318 11.35 -31.50 18.16
C HIS A 318 11.43 -30.02 18.56
N VAL A 319 11.53 -29.10 17.61
CA VAL A 319 11.66 -27.67 17.87
C VAL A 319 10.59 -26.94 17.07
N ASP A 320 9.63 -26.34 17.78
CA ASP A 320 8.64 -25.46 17.16
C ASP A 320 9.23 -24.07 16.95
N ASP A 321 10.02 -23.89 15.90
CA ASP A 321 10.48 -22.60 15.39
C ASP A 321 9.56 -22.04 14.31
N SER A 322 8.31 -22.50 14.25
CA SER A 322 7.26 -21.83 13.49
C SER A 322 6.99 -20.45 14.08
N ILE A 323 6.36 -19.58 13.28
CA ILE A 323 5.95 -18.26 13.76
C ILE A 323 4.99 -18.33 14.96
N LEU A 324 4.16 -19.38 15.04
CA LEU A 324 3.26 -19.62 16.18
C LEU A 324 4.06 -19.96 17.44
N GLY A 325 5.05 -20.84 17.32
CA GLY A 325 5.97 -21.17 18.41
C GLY A 325 6.76 -19.96 18.89
N VAL A 326 7.22 -19.12 17.96
CA VAL A 326 7.94 -17.87 18.28
C VAL A 326 7.02 -16.88 19.01
N ILE A 327 5.80 -16.64 18.53
CA ILE A 327 4.81 -15.78 19.20
C ILE A 327 4.50 -16.31 20.60
N ALA A 328 4.26 -17.62 20.73
CA ALA A 328 3.95 -18.24 22.01
C ALA A 328 5.09 -18.10 23.04
N ARG A 329 6.35 -18.22 22.61
CA ARG A 329 7.52 -17.99 23.47
C ARG A 329 7.67 -16.52 23.87
N ALA A 330 7.42 -15.61 22.92
CA ALA A 330 7.62 -14.17 23.14
C ALA A 330 6.49 -13.52 23.96
N LEU A 331 5.23 -13.91 23.73
CA LEU A 331 4.03 -13.23 24.24
C LEU A 331 3.11 -14.15 25.07
N GLY A 332 3.33 -15.46 25.05
CA GLY A 332 2.50 -16.47 25.72
C GLY A 332 1.53 -17.18 24.78
N MET A 333 1.21 -18.45 25.10
CA MET A 333 0.33 -19.31 24.31
C MET A 333 -1.11 -18.77 24.17
N ASP A 334 -1.61 -18.07 25.19
CA ASP A 334 -2.97 -17.54 25.23
C ASP A 334 -3.10 -16.14 24.59
N HIS A 335 -2.02 -15.64 23.96
CA HIS A 335 -2.03 -14.32 23.34
C HIS A 335 -2.90 -14.30 22.07
N VAL A 336 -3.67 -13.21 21.86
CA VAL A 336 -4.59 -13.07 20.72
C VAL A 336 -3.92 -13.22 19.35
N LEU A 337 -2.64 -12.90 19.26
CA LEU A 337 -1.84 -13.05 18.04
C LEU A 337 -1.67 -14.51 17.60
N VAL A 338 -1.68 -15.47 18.52
CA VAL A 338 -1.61 -16.90 18.16
C VAL A 338 -2.82 -17.26 17.29
N GLU A 339 -4.02 -16.84 17.70
CA GLU A 339 -5.25 -17.07 16.94
C GLU A 339 -5.26 -16.30 15.61
N ARG A 340 -4.82 -15.02 15.59
CA ARG A 340 -4.72 -14.26 14.34
C ARG A 340 -3.79 -14.94 13.32
N TYR A 341 -2.66 -15.49 13.78
CA TYR A 341 -1.74 -16.22 12.89
C TYR A 341 -2.24 -17.60 12.48
N ASN A 342 -3.07 -18.27 13.29
CA ASN A 342 -3.80 -19.47 12.85
C ASN A 342 -4.79 -19.15 11.71
N GLN A 343 -5.52 -18.05 11.82
CA GLN A 343 -6.42 -17.61 10.75
C GLN A 343 -5.66 -17.22 9.48
N LEU A 344 -4.53 -16.53 9.63
CA LEU A 344 -3.60 -16.22 8.53
C LEU A 344 -3.10 -17.50 7.86
N ARG A 345 -2.71 -18.51 8.65
CA ARG A 345 -2.29 -19.83 8.15
C ARG A 345 -3.36 -20.45 7.25
N SER A 346 -4.60 -20.52 7.71
CA SER A 346 -5.71 -21.08 6.90
C SER A 346 -5.95 -20.31 5.61
N ARG A 347 -5.84 -18.97 5.64
CA ARG A 347 -5.95 -18.15 4.41
C ARG A 347 -4.80 -18.41 3.44
N MET A 348 -3.57 -18.54 3.96
CA MET A 348 -2.41 -18.88 3.13
C MET A 348 -2.55 -20.27 2.50
N GLU A 349 -3.09 -21.27 3.23
CA GLU A 349 -3.32 -22.63 2.69
C GLU A 349 -4.29 -22.62 1.50
N LEU A 350 -5.35 -21.81 1.55
CA LEU A 350 -6.27 -21.62 0.42
C LEU A 350 -5.54 -20.99 -0.78
N TYR A 351 -4.74 -19.95 -0.53
CA TYR A 351 -4.00 -19.27 -1.60
C TYR A 351 -2.94 -20.19 -2.23
N VAL A 352 -2.22 -20.97 -1.42
CA VAL A 352 -1.24 -21.97 -1.88
C VAL A 352 -1.93 -23.03 -2.75
N SER A 353 -3.11 -23.51 -2.33
CA SER A 353 -3.88 -24.46 -3.14
C SER A 353 -4.24 -23.86 -4.50
N HIS A 354 -4.66 -22.60 -4.53
CA HIS A 354 -4.95 -21.88 -5.77
C HIS A 354 -3.70 -21.67 -6.66
N GLU A 355 -2.54 -21.33 -6.07
CA GLU A 355 -1.26 -21.21 -6.80
C GLU A 355 -0.90 -22.55 -7.48
N ILE A 356 -1.06 -23.68 -6.76
CA ILE A 356 -0.83 -25.03 -7.31
C ILE A 356 -1.81 -25.38 -8.43
N GLU A 357 -3.09 -25.02 -8.28
CA GLU A 357 -4.11 -25.24 -9.33
C GLU A 357 -3.78 -24.46 -10.61
N LEU A 358 -3.37 -23.20 -10.48
CA LEU A 358 -2.97 -22.36 -11.62
C LEU A 358 -1.72 -22.91 -12.33
N ASP A 359 -0.72 -23.37 -11.57
CA ASP A 359 0.49 -23.99 -12.12
C ASP A 359 0.19 -25.29 -12.88
N ALA A 360 -0.87 -26.02 -12.53
CA ALA A 360 -1.29 -27.24 -13.22
C ALA A 360 -2.07 -26.97 -14.53
N LEU A 361 -2.58 -25.74 -14.72
CA LEU A 361 -3.35 -25.32 -15.88
C LEU A 361 -2.50 -24.59 -16.95
N CYS A 362 -1.32 -24.10 -16.57
CA CYS A 362 -0.32 -23.51 -17.46
C CYS A 362 0.63 -24.56 -18.04
#